data_AF-A0A1I2E4A4-F1
#
_entry.id   AF-A0A1I2E4A4-F1
#
_cell.length_a   1.000
_cell.length_b   1.000
_cell.length_c   1.000
_cell.angle_alpha   90.00
_cell.angle_beta   90.00
_cell.angle_gamma   90.00
#
_symmetry.space_group_name_H-M   'P 1'
#
loop_
_entity.id
_entity.type
_entity.pdbx_description
1 polymer ?
#
loop_
_entity_poly.entity_id
_entity_poly.type
_entity_poly.pdbx_seq_one_letter_code
_entity_poly.pdbx_strand_id
1 'polypeptide(L)' 'MRNLIIKIKFFFYILKFILKGGAEDMAMCWITCIVAGVKTYKEVPRFLKAKVKELLIAMDLQELIIED' A
#
# COMPACT_ATOMS: atom_id res chain seq x y z
N MET A 1 0.38 -13.47 -34.04
CA MET A 1 0.37 -13.94 -32.62
C MET A 1 1.45 -13.32 -31.74
N ARG A 2 2.70 -13.16 -32.23
CA ARG A 2 3.81 -12.54 -31.48
C ARG A 2 3.50 -11.15 -30.88
N ASN A 3 2.84 -10.26 -31.64
CA ASN A 3 2.50 -8.91 -31.17
C ASN A 3 1.44 -8.89 -30.06
N LEU A 4 0.56 -9.91 -29.99
CA LEU A 4 -0.45 -10.00 -28.94
C LEU A 4 0.18 -10.43 -27.61
N ILE A 5 1.10 -11.39 -27.66
CA ILE A 5 1.87 -11.86 -26.50
C ILE A 5 2.77 -10.73 -25.95
N ILE A 6 3.37 -9.93 -26.82
CA ILE A 6 4.18 -8.77 -26.42
C ILE A 6 3.31 -7.70 -25.75
N LYS A 7 2.12 -7.40 -26.29
CA LYS A 7 1.18 -6.45 -25.67
C LYS A 7 0.68 -6.92 -24.30
N ILE A 8 0.37 -8.21 -24.15
CA ILE A 8 -0.04 -8.81 -22.87
C ILE A 8 1.09 -8.73 -21.86
N LYS A 9 2.33 -9.11 -22.24
CA LYS A 9 3.50 -9.01 -21.35
C LYS A 9 3.77 -7.56 -20.94
N PHE A 10 3.64 -6.61 -21.86
CA PHE A 10 3.83 -5.18 -21.58
C PHE A 10 2.78 -4.64 -20.61
N PHE A 11 1.51 -5.04 -20.76
CA PHE A 11 0.44 -4.68 -19.83
C PHE A 11 0.73 -5.17 -18.40
N PHE A 12 1.13 -6.43 -18.24
CA PHE A 12 1.54 -6.96 -16.93
C PHE A 12 2.79 -6.27 -16.38
N TYR A 13 3.71 -5.81 -17.24
CA TYR A 13 4.90 -5.08 -16.81
C TYR A 13 4.56 -3.68 -16.28
N ILE A 14 3.66 -2.95 -16.94
CA ILE A 14 3.14 -1.66 -16.46
C ILE A 14 2.37 -1.84 -15.16
N LEU A 15 1.49 -2.85 -15.08
CA LEU A 15 0.73 -3.14 -13.86
C LEU A 15 1.67 -3.45 -12.68
N LYS A 16 2.75 -4.22 -12.91
CA LYS A 16 3.77 -4.54 -11.91
C LYS A 16 4.61 -3.32 -11.50
N PHE A 17 4.78 -2.35 -12.41
CA PHE A 17 5.49 -1.10 -12.15
C PHE A 17 4.61 -0.12 -11.33
N ILE A 18 3.32 -0.02 -11.66
CA ILE A 18 2.33 0.74 -10.89
C ILE A 18 2.17 0.12 -9.49
N LEU A 19 2.15 -1.20 -9.37
CA LEU A 19 2.12 -1.90 -8.07
C LEU A 19 3.41 -1.69 -7.24
N LYS A 20 4.55 -1.36 -7.87
CA LYS A 20 5.80 -1.05 -7.18
C LYS A 20 5.87 0.39 -6.68
N GLY A 21 5.26 1.36 -7.38
CA GLY A 21 5.25 2.78 -6.98
C GLY A 21 4.03 3.18 -6.15
N GLY A 22 2.85 2.65 -6.46
CA GLY A 22 1.59 3.01 -5.80
C GLY A 22 1.41 2.45 -4.39
N ALA A 23 2.34 1.64 -3.91
CA ALA A 23 2.32 1.14 -2.54
C ALA A 23 2.55 2.26 -1.52
N GLU A 24 3.33 3.28 -1.86
CA GLU A 24 3.57 4.44 -0.97
C GLU A 24 2.35 5.35 -0.90
N ASP A 25 1.76 5.70 -2.04
CA ASP A 25 0.52 6.48 -2.10
C ASP A 25 -0.62 5.76 -1.39
N MET A 26 -0.73 4.44 -1.58
CA MET A 26 -1.72 3.60 -0.90
C MET A 26 -1.47 3.55 0.61
N ALA A 27 -0.21 3.47 1.07
CA ALA A 27 0.12 3.50 2.48
C ALA A 27 -0.21 4.85 3.12
N MET A 28 0.06 5.96 2.42
CA MET A 28 -0.31 7.30 2.88
C MET A 28 -1.83 7.47 3.01
N CYS A 29 -2.62 6.99 2.04
CA CYS A 29 -4.07 6.96 2.16
C CYS A 29 -4.57 6.14 3.36
N TRP A 30 -3.91 5.02 3.67
CA TRP A 30 -4.25 4.24 4.85
C TRP A 30 -3.95 4.97 6.15
N ILE A 31 -2.81 5.67 6.22
CA ILE A 31 -2.45 6.47 7.39
C ILE A 31 -3.44 7.59 7.62
N THR A 32 -3.84 8.32 6.58
CA THR A 32 -4.83 9.38 6.73
C THR A 32 -6.17 8.82 7.23
N CYS A 33 -6.60 7.64 6.77
CA CYS A 33 -7.79 6.97 7.30
C CYS A 33 -7.63 6.52 8.76
N ILE A 34 -6.44 6.08 9.17
CA ILE A 34 -6.13 5.68 10.56
C ILE A 34 -6.12 6.89 11.48
N VAL A 35 -5.45 7.98 11.09
CA VAL A 35 -5.42 9.24 11.83
C VAL A 35 -6.81 9.86 11.95
N ALA A 36 -7.63 9.74 10.90
CA ALA A 36 -9.04 10.17 10.93
C ALA A 36 -9.95 9.25 11.76
N GLY A 37 -9.46 8.10 12.24
CA GLY A 37 -10.25 7.14 13.02
C GLY A 37 -11.31 6.36 12.21
N VAL A 38 -11.30 6.48 10.89
CA VAL A 38 -12.24 5.77 9.99
C VAL A 38 -11.83 4.31 9.81
N LYS A 39 -10.53 4.03 9.92
CA LYS A 39 -9.94 2.72 9.78
C LYS A 39 -8.97 2.44 10.92
N THR A 40 -8.80 1.15 11.24
CA THR A 40 -7.83 0.71 12.24
C THR A 40 -6.65 0.00 11.58
N TYR A 41 -5.50 -0.03 12.26
CA TYR A 41 -4.30 -0.71 11.77
C TYR A 41 -4.52 -2.21 11.49
N LYS A 42 -5.50 -2.84 12.16
CA LYS A 42 -5.91 -4.24 11.98
C LYS A 42 -6.47 -4.53 10.60
N GLU A 43 -7.19 -3.55 10.04
CA GLU A 43 -7.83 -3.65 8.73
C GLU A 43 -6.85 -3.46 7.57
N VAL A 44 -5.60 -3.06 7.85
CA VAL A 44 -4.58 -2.85 6.83
C VAL A 44 -4.21 -4.18 6.17
N PRO A 45 -4.24 -4.27 4.82
CA PRO A 45 -3.85 -5.47 4.10
C PRO A 45 -2.43 -5.93 4.44
N ARG A 46 -2.23 -7.25 4.56
CA ARG A 46 -0.96 -7.87 5.00
C ARG A 46 0.29 -7.38 4.24
N PHE A 47 0.15 -7.15 2.93
CA PHE A 47 1.27 -6.68 2.09
C PHE A 47 1.64 -5.20 2.32
N LEU A 48 0.73 -4.39 2.87
CA LEU A 48 0.92 -2.96 3.13
C LEU A 48 1.23 -2.68 4.61
N LYS A 49 0.90 -3.63 5.50
CA LYS A 49 0.97 -3.50 6.94
C LYS A 49 2.35 -3.08 7.46
N ALA A 50 3.42 -3.63 6.88
CA ALA A 50 4.80 -3.24 7.20
C ALA A 50 5.08 -1.77 6.85
N LYS A 51 4.70 -1.34 5.64
CA LYS A 51 4.94 0.03 5.16
C LYS A 51 4.13 1.07 5.94
N VAL A 52 2.86 0.76 6.25
CA VAL A 52 2.02 1.62 7.10
C VAL A 52 2.61 1.74 8.51
N LYS A 53 3.19 0.65 9.06
CA LYS A 53 3.86 0.67 10.36
C LYS A 53 5.06 1.62 10.36
N GLU A 54 5.93 1.48 9.37
CA GLU A 54 7.13 2.29 9.21
C GLU A 54 6.78 3.79 9.13
N LEU A 55 5.76 4.12 8.35
CA LEU A 55 5.32 5.50 8.19
C LEU A 55 4.63 6.06 9.45
N LEU A 56 3.81 5.27 10.17
CA LEU A 56 3.26 5.70 11.46
C LEU A 56 4.35 5.97 12.49
N ILE A 57 5.41 5.15 12.52
CA ILE A 57 6.59 5.37 13.37
C ILE A 57 7.34 6.64 12.94
N ALA A 58 7.55 6.84 11.63
CA ALA A 58 8.21 8.03 11.10
C ALA A 58 7.44 9.33 11.40
N MET A 59 6.11 9.24 11.56
CA MET A 59 5.24 10.35 11.93
C MET A 59 5.04 10.49 13.45
N ASP A 60 5.72 9.66 14.26
CA ASP A 60 5.58 9.59 15.72
C ASP A 60 4.15 9.26 16.22
N LEU A 61 3.39 8.49 15.43
CA LEU A 61 2.00 8.07 15.68
C LEU A 61 1.89 6.56 15.99
N GLN A 62 2.92 6.02 16.64
CA GLN A 62 3.04 4.61 16.97
C GLN A 62 1.91 4.08 17.89
N GLU A 63 1.28 4.96 18.65
CA GLU A 63 0.09 4.69 19.48
C GLU A 63 -1.14 4.22 18.68
N LEU A 64 -1.23 4.53 17.39
CA LEU A 64 -2.33 4.12 16.52
C LEU A 64 -2.18 2.67 16.01
N ILE A 65 -1.05 2.02 16.31
CA ILE A 65 -0.75 0.63 15.93
C ILE A 65 -1.38 -0.33 16.96
N ILE A 66 -2.70 -0.42 16.95
CA ILE A 66 -3.45 -1.34 17.83
C ILE A 66 -3.75 -2.63 17.06
N GLU A 67 -3.23 -3.77 17.51
CA GLU A 67 -3.32 -5.07 16.82
C GLU A 67 -4.39 -6.04 17.37
N ASP A 68 -5.06 -5.71 18.48
CA ASP A 68 -6.04 -6.57 19.22
C ASP A 68 -7.25 -7.16 18.46
#